data_AF-A0A1Q7BXM6-F1
#
_entry.id   AF-A0A1Q7BXM6-F1
#
_cell.length_a   1.000
_cell.length_b   1.000
_cell.length_c   1.000
_cell.angle_alpha   90.00
_cell.angle_beta   90.00
_cell.angle_gamma   90.00
#
_symmetry.space_group_name_H-M   'P 1'
#
loop_
_entity.id
_entity.type
_entity.pdbx_description
1 polymer ?
#
loop_
_entity_poly.entity_id
_entity_poly.type
_entity_poly.pdbx_seq_one_letter_code
_entity_poly.pdbx_strand_id
1 'polypeptide(L)' 'MAIYRLLKNRAFGPDEIKVLTTAYEEALRTLRLKDRADPATEMIAKKIIELAQRGERDPARLREHALRCLSD' A
#
# COMPACT_ATOMS: atom_id res chain seq x y z
N MET A 1 10.20 -3.91 -5.21
CA MET A 1 9.11 -3.25 -4.48
C MET A 1 8.69 -4.09 -3.28
N ALA A 2 8.64 -3.50 -2.08
CA ALA A 2 8.21 -4.18 -0.85
C ALA A 2 6.78 -4.75 -0.96
N ILE A 3 5.86 -4.00 -1.59
CA ILE A 3 4.46 -4.43 -1.72
C ILE A 3 4.31 -5.74 -2.51
N TYR A 4 5.03 -5.94 -3.62
CA TYR A 4 4.98 -7.19 -4.38
C TYR A 4 5.42 -8.41 -3.56
N ARG A 5 6.39 -8.26 -2.65
CA ARG A 5 6.84 -9.36 -1.78
C ARG A 5 5.75 -9.75 -0.78
N LEU A 6 5.02 -8.77 -0.26
CA LEU A 6 3.91 -8.98 0.67
C LEU A 6 2.67 -9.53 -0.06
N LEU A 7 2.39 -9.05 -1.27
CA LEU A 7 1.31 -9.56 -2.12
C LEU A 7 1.54 -11.00 -2.57
N LYS A 8 2.79 -11.39 -2.85
CA LYS A 8 3.14 -12.76 -3.26
C LYS A 8 2.86 -13.80 -2.17
N ASN A 9 2.76 -13.36 -0.90
CA ASN A 9 2.39 -14.22 0.22
C ASN A 9 0.86 -14.29 0.45
N ARG A 10 0.05 -13.69 -0.44
CA ARG A 10 -1.40 -13.58 -0.31
C ARG A 10 -2.08 -13.98 -1.62
N ALA A 11 -3.31 -14.47 -1.54
CA ALA A 11 -4.11 -14.86 -2.69
C ALA A 11 -4.91 -13.65 -3.24
N PHE A 12 -4.21 -12.61 -3.71
CA PHE A 12 -4.85 -11.48 -4.39
C PHE A 12 -4.94 -11.73 -5.90
N GLY A 13 -6.04 -11.32 -6.52
CA GLY A 13 -6.19 -11.35 -7.97
C GLY A 13 -5.29 -10.33 -8.68
N PRO A 14 -5.10 -10.45 -10.01
CA PRO A 14 -4.30 -9.50 -10.78
C PRO A 14 -4.87 -8.07 -10.75
N ASP A 15 -6.20 -7.92 -10.66
CA ASP A 15 -6.87 -6.62 -10.48
C ASP A 15 -6.58 -6.00 -9.11
N GLU A 16 -6.67 -6.78 -8.04
CA GLU A 16 -6.35 -6.31 -6.68
C GLU A 16 -4.89 -5.91 -6.58
N ILE A 17 -3.97 -6.68 -7.18
CA ILE A 17 -2.55 -6.33 -7.23
C ILE A 17 -2.33 -4.98 -7.91
N LYS A 18 -3.02 -4.69 -9.02
CA LYS A 18 -2.94 -3.39 -9.69
C LYS A 18 -3.44 -2.24 -8.81
N VAL A 19 -4.60 -2.43 -8.16
CA VAL A 19 -5.18 -1.45 -7.25
C VAL A 19 -4.25 -1.16 -6.07
N LEU A 20 -3.75 -2.21 -5.42
CA LEU A 20 -2.84 -2.16 -4.28
C LEU A 20 -1.53 -1.47 -4.65
N THR A 21 -0.96 -1.81 -5.81
CA THR A 21 0.29 -1.21 -6.29
C THR A 21 0.09 0.28 -6.62
N THR A 22 -1.03 0.63 -7.25
CA THR A 22 -1.37 2.04 -7.57
C THR A 22 -1.49 2.88 -6.30
N ALA A 23 -2.27 2.41 -5.32
CA ALA A 23 -2.44 3.08 -4.04
C ALA A 23 -1.10 3.28 -3.30
N TYR A 24 -0.21 2.29 -3.40
CA TYR A 24 1.12 2.34 -2.81
C TYR A 24 2.03 3.38 -3.47
N GLU A 25 2.11 3.39 -4.79
CA GLU A 25 2.92 4.37 -5.53
C GLU A 25 2.41 5.81 -5.32
N GLU A 26 1.09 6.00 -5.32
CA GLU A 26 0.44 7.27 -5.00
C GLU A 26 0.78 7.75 -3.58
N ALA A 27 0.72 6.87 -2.58
CA ALA A 27 1.06 7.20 -1.19
C ALA A 27 2.54 7.60 -1.05
N LEU A 28 3.46 6.85 -1.67
CA LEU A 28 4.88 7.19 -1.67
C LEU A 28 5.15 8.54 -2.34
N ARG A 29 4.48 8.81 -3.47
CA ARG A 29 4.60 10.09 -4.19
C ARG A 29 4.10 11.25 -3.34
N THR A 30 3.00 11.05 -2.61
CA THR A 30 2.41 12.06 -1.71
C THR A 30 3.35 12.40 -0.56
N LEU A 31 4.00 11.39 0.03
CA LEU A 31 4.95 11.57 1.13
C LEU A 31 6.34 12.03 0.66
N ARG A 32 6.56 12.18 -0.66
CA ARG A 32 7.88 12.41 -1.27
C ARG A 32 8.97 11.48 -0.75
N LEU A 33 8.60 10.26 -0.37
CA LEU A 33 9.54 9.23 0.05
C LEU A 33 10.32 8.77 -1.18
N LYS A 34 11.49 9.37 -1.39
CA LYS A 34 12.46 8.93 -2.42
C LYS A 34 13.13 7.62 -2.03
N ASP A 35 13.34 7.42 -0.74
CA ASP A 35 14.01 6.23 -0.25
C ASP A 35 13.03 5.07 -0.14
N ARG A 36 13.19 4.09 -1.02
CA ARG A 36 12.36 2.89 -1.05
C ARG A 36 12.80 1.85 -0.01
N ALA A 37 13.85 2.15 0.75
CA ALA A 37 14.33 1.36 1.88
C ALA A 37 13.82 1.90 3.23
N ASP A 38 13.07 3.00 3.22
CA ASP A 38 12.54 3.58 4.45
C ASP A 38 11.54 2.62 5.10
N PRO A 39 11.59 2.42 6.43
CA PRO A 39 10.62 1.60 7.15
C PRO A 39 9.18 2.10 6.97
N ALA A 40 9.00 3.40 6.70
CA ALA A 40 7.71 3.99 6.33
C ALA A 40 7.12 3.33 5.07
N THR A 41 7.95 3.00 4.07
CA THR A 41 7.50 2.35 2.84
C THR A 41 7.01 0.92 3.07
N GLU A 42 7.55 0.21 4.07
CA GLU A 42 7.04 -1.12 4.42
C GLU A 42 5.74 -1.02 5.22
N MET A 43 5.62 -0.05 6.13
CA MET A 43 4.39 0.22 6.88
C MET A 43 3.21 0.53 5.95
N ILE A 44 3.40 1.42 4.96
CA ILE A 44 2.35 1.74 3.97
C ILE A 44 1.92 0.46 3.24
N ALA A 45 2.87 -0.33 2.75
CA ALA A 45 2.54 -1.55 2.00
C ALA A 45 1.73 -2.54 2.85
N LYS A 46 2.14 -2.77 4.11
CA LYS A 46 1.41 -3.61 5.06
C LYS A 46 0.00 -3.08 5.29
N LYS A 47 -0.15 -1.77 5.50
CA LYS A 47 -1.47 -1.15 5.79
C LYS A 47 -2.43 -1.26 4.62
N ILE A 48 -1.97 -0.97 3.40
CA ILE A 48 -2.78 -1.09 2.18
C ILE A 48 -3.24 -2.55 2.01
N ILE A 49 -2.35 -3.52 2.23
CA ILE A 49 -2.71 -4.93 2.18
C ILE A 49 -3.74 -5.29 3.24
N GLU A 50 -3.55 -4.84 4.48
CA GLU A 50 -4.47 -5.12 5.59
C GLU A 50 -5.89 -4.61 5.31
N LEU A 51 -6.00 -3.41 4.72
CA LEU A 51 -7.28 -2.83 4.31
C LEU A 51 -7.92 -3.62 3.16
N ALA A 52 -7.13 -4.05 2.17
CA ALA A 52 -7.65 -4.90 1.10
C ALA A 52 -8.11 -6.27 1.61
N GLN A 53 -7.44 -6.83 2.63
CA GLN A 53 -7.92 -8.04 3.30
C GLN A 53 -9.24 -7.84 4.03
N ARG A 54 -9.53 -6.62 4.51
CA ARG A 54 -10.83 -6.25 5.09
C ARG A 54 -11.93 -6.03 4.04
N GLY A 55 -11.60 -6.13 2.75
CA GLY A 55 -12.52 -5.92 1.64
C GLY A 55 -12.48 -4.51 1.04
N GLU A 56 -11.58 -3.64 1.48
CA GLU A 56 -11.41 -2.31 0.88
C GLU A 56 -10.73 -2.45 -0.49
N ARG A 57 -11.45 -2.06 -1.55
CA ARG A 57 -10.97 -2.18 -2.94
C ARG A 57 -10.76 -0.83 -3.60
N ASP A 58 -11.04 0.26 -2.90
CA ASP A 58 -10.86 1.60 -3.42
C ASP A 58 -9.40 2.07 -3.25
N PRO A 59 -8.66 2.29 -4.36
CA PRO A 59 -7.25 2.73 -4.27
C PRO A 59 -7.09 4.06 -3.53
N ALA A 60 -8.08 4.96 -3.66
CA ALA A 60 -8.08 6.23 -2.95
C ALA A 60 -8.26 6.07 -1.42
N ARG A 61 -9.13 5.16 -0.98
CA ARG A 61 -9.32 4.89 0.46
C ARG A 61 -8.13 4.15 1.05
N LEU A 62 -7.59 3.19 0.31
CA LEU A 62 -6.37 2.47 0.67
C LEU A 62 -5.20 3.43 0.88
N ARG A 63 -4.96 4.37 -0.05
CA ARG A 63 -3.88 5.36 0.10
C ARG A 63 -4.17 6.28 1.28
N GLU A 64 -5.39 6.78 1.44
CA GLU A 64 -5.72 7.76 2.48
C GLU A 64 -5.54 7.17 3.87
N HIS A 65 -6.03 5.95 4.09
CA HIS A 65 -5.82 5.26 5.36
C HIS A 65 -4.34 4.93 5.61
N ALA A 66 -3.59 4.55 4.58
CA ALA A 66 -2.15 4.30 4.73
C ALA A 66 -1.37 5.58 5.06
N LEU A 67 -1.74 6.72 4.47
CA LEU A 67 -1.16 8.03 4.77
C LEU A 67 -1.50 8.49 6.19
N ARG A 68 -2.77 8.36 6.61
CA ARG A 68 -3.18 8.70 7.98
C ARG A 68 -2.40 7.90 9.03
N CYS A 69 -2.05 6.65 8.72
CA CYS A 69 -1.30 5.79 9.64
C CYS A 69 0.16 6.22 9.87
N LEU A 70 0.73 7.09 9.03
CA LEU A 70 2.08 7.63 9.19
C LEU A 70 2.10 9.05 9.78
N SER A 71 0.93 9.68 9.92
CA SER A 71 0.77 11.03 10.44
C SER A 71 0.30 11.06 11.91
N ASP A 72 0.23 9.89 12.56
CA ASP A 72 -0.06 9.68 13.99
C ASP A 72 1.22 9.21 14.71
#